data_AF-A0A2K2C3X8-F1
#
_entry.id   AF-A0A2K2C3X8-F1
#
_cell.length_a   1.000
_cell.length_b   1.000
_cell.length_c   1.000
_cell.angle_alpha   90.00
_cell.angle_beta   90.00
_cell.angle_gamma   90.00
#
_symmetry.space_group_name_H-M   'P 1'
#
loop_
_entity.id
_entity.type
_entity.pdbx_description
1 polymer ?
#
loop_
_entity_poly.entity_id
_entity_poly.type
_entity_poly.pdbx_seq_one_letter_code
_entity_poly.pdbx_strand_id
1 'polypeptide(L)'
;MVCVRKATMDDLLAMQACNLLCLPENYQMKYYFYHILSWPHLLYVAEDYNGRIVGYVLAKMEEESTECHGHITSLAVLRTHRKLGLATKLMKAAQTAMEQVFGAEYVSLHVRKSNRAAFNLYTETLGYKIHDVEAKYYADGEDAYDMRKQFKVKQSHHHHHHHHHGGGCCSADARPVEAHQNQNQRQKPAPRWNKKWVDGER
;
A
#
# COMPACT_ATOMS: atom_id res chain seq x y z
N MET A 1 -5.91 -4.53 -27.84
CA MET A 1 -4.91 -3.91 -26.92
C MET A 1 -5.48 -4.00 -25.51
N VAL A 2 -4.68 -4.34 -24.49
CA VAL A 2 -5.15 -4.38 -23.09
C VAL A 2 -4.99 -2.99 -22.48
N CYS A 3 -6.04 -2.48 -21.84
CA CYS A 3 -6.06 -1.17 -21.18
C CYS A 3 -5.94 -1.32 -19.66
N VAL A 4 -5.19 -0.43 -19.00
CA VAL A 4 -5.19 -0.31 -17.54
C VAL A 4 -5.99 0.92 -17.16
N ARG A 5 -6.99 0.76 -16.29
CA ARG A 5 -7.85 1.84 -15.81
C ARG A 5 -8.17 1.68 -14.33
N LYS A 6 -8.71 2.72 -13.71
CA LYS A 6 -9.25 2.64 -12.34
C LYS A 6 -10.38 1.62 -12.31
N ALA A 7 -10.44 0.86 -11.21
CA ALA A 7 -11.53 -0.06 -10.95
C ALA A 7 -12.80 0.72 -10.58
N THR A 8 -13.95 0.18 -10.95
CA THR A 8 -15.27 0.62 -10.49
C THR A 8 -15.93 -0.47 -9.67
N MET A 9 -17.10 -0.19 -9.07
CA MET A 9 -17.85 -1.19 -8.33
C MET A 9 -18.33 -2.36 -9.21
N ASP A 10 -18.55 -2.13 -10.50
CA ASP A 10 -18.97 -3.17 -11.44
C ASP A 10 -17.87 -4.20 -11.71
N ASP A 11 -16.60 -3.83 -11.48
CA ASP A 11 -15.46 -4.71 -11.70
C ASP A 11 -15.25 -5.73 -10.57
N LEU A 12 -15.83 -5.53 -9.38
CA LEU A 12 -15.45 -6.28 -8.17
C LEU A 12 -15.69 -7.80 -8.31
N LEU A 13 -16.78 -8.20 -8.95
CA LEU A 13 -17.06 -9.61 -9.21
C LEU A 13 -16.00 -10.23 -10.13
N ALA A 14 -15.58 -9.49 -11.16
CA ALA A 14 -14.55 -9.95 -12.09
C ALA A 14 -13.15 -9.96 -11.42
N MET A 15 -12.87 -9.00 -10.53
CA MET A 15 -11.65 -9.01 -9.70
C MET A 15 -11.62 -10.23 -8.78
N GLN A 16 -12.72 -10.53 -8.08
CA GLN A 16 -12.81 -11.71 -7.22
C GLN A 16 -12.66 -13.01 -8.02
N ALA A 17 -13.31 -13.11 -9.18
CA ALA A 17 -13.14 -14.26 -10.07
C ALA A 17 -11.68 -14.42 -10.52
N CYS A 18 -11.02 -13.31 -10.87
CA CYS A 18 -9.60 -13.32 -11.23
C CYS A 18 -8.70 -13.74 -10.05
N ASN A 19 -9.02 -13.34 -8.82
CA ASN A 19 -8.33 -13.74 -7.58
C ASN A 19 -8.39 -15.26 -7.39
N LEU A 20 -9.60 -15.82 -7.42
CA LEU A 20 -9.87 -17.25 -7.27
C LEU A 20 -9.13 -18.11 -8.30
N LEU A 21 -8.98 -17.61 -9.53
CA LEU A 21 -8.25 -18.32 -10.60
C LEU A 21 -6.73 -18.24 -10.48
N CYS A 22 -6.20 -17.26 -9.73
CA CYS A 22 -4.78 -16.93 -9.75
C CYS A 22 -4.06 -17.17 -8.43
N LEU A 23 -4.74 -17.09 -7.29
CA LEU A 23 -4.15 -17.02 -5.96
C LEU A 23 -4.86 -17.95 -4.97
N PRO A 24 -4.12 -18.58 -4.04
CA PRO A 24 -4.72 -19.34 -2.95
C PRO A 24 -5.31 -18.45 -1.85
N GLU A 25 -4.78 -17.24 -1.65
CA GLU A 25 -5.31 -16.26 -0.71
C GLU A 25 -6.54 -15.55 -1.30
N ASN A 26 -7.71 -15.87 -0.75
CA ASN A 26 -9.00 -15.40 -1.22
C ASN A 26 -9.75 -14.59 -0.16
N TYR A 27 -10.64 -13.71 -0.60
CA TYR A 27 -11.38 -12.80 0.28
C TYR A 27 -12.88 -12.80 -0.02
N GLN A 28 -13.68 -12.58 1.03
CA GLN A 28 -15.11 -12.34 0.89
C GLN A 28 -15.39 -11.00 0.19
N MET A 29 -16.52 -10.90 -0.51
CA MET A 29 -16.88 -9.68 -1.26
C MET A 29 -16.95 -8.42 -0.38
N LYS A 30 -17.33 -8.56 0.90
CA LYS A 30 -17.30 -7.45 1.87
C LYS A 30 -15.95 -6.74 1.93
N TYR A 31 -14.86 -7.49 1.75
CA TYR A 31 -13.51 -6.96 1.82
C TYR A 31 -13.14 -6.17 0.56
N TYR A 32 -13.63 -6.60 -0.61
CA TYR A 32 -13.52 -5.84 -1.85
C TYR A 32 -14.32 -4.53 -1.76
N PHE A 33 -15.54 -4.57 -1.20
CA PHE A 33 -16.33 -3.36 -0.94
C PHE A 33 -15.63 -2.39 0.00
N TYR A 34 -15.04 -2.89 1.09
CA TYR A 34 -14.25 -2.05 2.00
C TYR A 34 -13.13 -1.30 1.24
N HIS A 35 -12.38 -1.98 0.37
CA HIS A 35 -11.30 -1.34 -0.39
C HIS A 35 -11.78 -0.29 -1.39
N ILE A 36 -12.77 -0.61 -2.22
CA ILE A 36 -13.25 0.32 -3.26
C ILE A 36 -13.95 1.54 -2.65
N LEU A 37 -14.62 1.38 -1.49
CA LEU A 37 -15.33 2.48 -0.82
C LEU A 37 -14.36 3.37 -0.02
N SER A 38 -13.33 2.79 0.60
CA SER A 38 -12.33 3.56 1.36
C SER A 38 -11.27 4.21 0.47
N TRP A 39 -10.77 3.50 -0.55
CA TRP A 39 -9.66 3.95 -1.40
C TRP A 39 -9.91 3.72 -2.90
N PRO A 40 -10.98 4.28 -3.50
CA PRO A 40 -11.31 4.07 -4.91
C PRO A 40 -10.18 4.48 -5.88
N HIS A 41 -9.29 5.37 -5.45
CA HIS A 41 -8.14 5.85 -6.23
C HIS A 41 -7.01 4.84 -6.38
N LEU A 42 -6.97 3.81 -5.52
CA LEU A 42 -5.86 2.87 -5.43
C LEU A 42 -6.11 1.55 -6.18
N LEU A 43 -7.35 1.30 -6.60
CA LEU A 43 -7.73 0.06 -7.27
C LEU A 43 -7.67 0.26 -8.78
N TYR A 44 -6.99 -0.65 -9.47
CA TYR A 44 -6.89 -0.65 -10.92
C TYR A 44 -7.15 -2.04 -11.48
N VAL A 45 -7.71 -2.07 -12.69
CA VAL A 45 -7.95 -3.29 -13.46
C VAL A 45 -7.27 -3.21 -14.82
N ALA A 46 -6.90 -4.36 -15.36
CA ALA A 46 -6.45 -4.56 -16.72
C ALA A 46 -7.58 -5.24 -17.50
N GLU A 47 -8.07 -4.57 -18.54
CA GLU A 47 -9.21 -4.99 -19.35
C GLU A 47 -8.76 -5.35 -20.77
N ASP A 48 -9.18 -6.51 -21.27
CA ASP A 48 -8.92 -6.93 -22.64
C ASP A 48 -9.85 -6.24 -23.65
N TYR A 49 -9.66 -6.53 -24.94
CA TYR A 49 -10.44 -5.91 -26.02
C TYR A 49 -11.90 -6.36 -26.06
N ASN A 50 -12.28 -7.38 -25.29
CA ASN A 50 -13.65 -7.89 -25.18
C ASN A 50 -14.33 -7.38 -23.89
N GLY A 51 -13.72 -6.43 -23.19
CA GLY A 51 -14.25 -5.90 -21.93
C GLY A 51 -14.02 -6.81 -20.72
N ARG A 52 -13.18 -7.84 -20.83
CA ARG A 52 -12.96 -8.79 -19.73
C ARG A 52 -11.81 -8.34 -18.85
N ILE A 53 -11.99 -8.41 -17.53
CA ILE A 53 -10.92 -8.16 -16.57
C ILE A 53 -9.95 -9.34 -16.59
N VAL A 54 -8.71 -9.07 -16.98
CA VAL A 54 -7.62 -10.06 -17.11
C VAL A 54 -6.53 -9.88 -16.06
N GLY A 55 -6.63 -8.85 -15.24
CA GLY A 55 -5.79 -8.63 -14.08
C GLY A 55 -6.27 -7.45 -13.26
N TYR A 56 -5.81 -7.36 -12.01
CA TYR A 56 -6.18 -6.27 -11.11
C TYR A 56 -5.09 -6.05 -10.06
N VAL A 57 -5.14 -4.87 -9.44
CA VAL A 57 -4.45 -4.57 -8.18
C VAL A 57 -5.47 -4.04 -7.18
N LEU A 58 -5.46 -4.65 -5.99
CA LEU A 58 -6.23 -4.27 -4.82
C LEU A 58 -5.26 -3.70 -3.79
N ALA A 59 -5.47 -2.45 -3.39
CA ALA A 59 -4.55 -1.70 -2.55
C ALA A 59 -5.31 -0.82 -1.55
N LYS A 60 -4.65 -0.51 -0.44
CA LYS A 60 -5.15 0.36 0.63
C LYS A 60 -4.06 1.27 1.17
N MET A 61 -4.44 2.27 1.96
CA MET A 61 -3.53 2.94 2.89
C MET A 61 -3.56 2.22 4.23
N GLU A 62 -2.44 2.18 4.96
CA GLU A 62 -2.47 1.67 6.34
C GLU A 62 -2.88 2.75 7.34
N GLU A 63 -3.83 2.39 8.20
CA GLU A 63 -4.48 3.31 9.14
C GLU A 63 -3.85 3.26 10.55
N GLU A 64 -3.21 2.16 10.92
CA GLU A 64 -2.64 1.94 12.27
C GLU A 64 -1.16 2.32 12.42
N SER A 65 -0.50 2.69 11.32
CA SER A 65 0.91 3.04 11.35
C SER A 65 1.10 4.53 11.64
N THR A 66 2.16 4.87 12.39
CA THR A 66 2.62 6.25 12.53
C THR A 66 3.15 6.82 11.22
N GLU A 67 3.62 5.95 10.32
CA GLU A 67 4.13 6.30 9.00
C GLU A 67 3.02 6.15 7.94
N CYS A 68 2.73 7.23 7.21
CA CYS A 68 1.75 7.19 6.12
C CYS A 68 2.30 6.33 4.96
N HIS A 69 1.72 5.16 4.74
CA HIS A 69 2.18 4.26 3.69
C HIS A 69 1.04 3.45 3.08
N GLY A 70 1.23 3.07 1.82
CA GLY A 70 0.31 2.19 1.11
C GLY A 70 0.63 0.72 1.34
N HIS A 71 -0.37 -0.14 1.15
CA HIS A 71 -0.21 -1.59 1.18
C HIS A 71 -0.87 -2.24 -0.04
N ILE A 72 -0.17 -3.17 -0.68
CA ILE A 72 -0.71 -3.98 -1.77
C ILE A 72 -1.34 -5.24 -1.18
N THR A 73 -2.67 -5.23 -1.08
CA THR A 73 -3.46 -6.35 -0.57
C THR A 73 -3.42 -7.54 -1.52
N SER A 74 -3.59 -7.30 -2.83
CA SER A 74 -3.64 -8.40 -3.81
C SER A 74 -3.30 -7.90 -5.22
N LEU A 75 -2.54 -8.70 -5.98
CA LEU A 75 -2.18 -8.44 -7.36
C LEU A 75 -2.28 -9.76 -8.14
N ALA A 76 -3.09 -9.78 -9.19
CA ALA A 76 -3.20 -10.95 -10.06
C ALA A 76 -3.32 -10.57 -11.52
N VAL A 77 -2.78 -11.44 -12.38
CA VAL A 77 -2.96 -11.39 -13.84
C VAL A 77 -3.19 -12.82 -14.31
N LEU A 78 -4.25 -13.02 -15.10
CA LEU A 78 -4.59 -14.31 -15.71
C LEU A 78 -3.40 -14.86 -16.48
N ARG A 79 -3.18 -16.18 -16.38
CA ARG A 79 -2.02 -16.85 -16.98
C ARG A 79 -1.85 -16.55 -18.48
N THR A 80 -2.95 -16.48 -19.21
CA THR A 80 -3.03 -16.17 -20.65
C THR A 80 -2.58 -14.76 -21.01
N HIS A 81 -2.50 -13.84 -20.04
CA HIS A 81 -2.15 -12.43 -20.23
C HIS A 81 -0.86 -12.03 -19.47
N ARG A 82 -0.11 -13.02 -18.95
CA ARG A 82 1.19 -12.78 -18.30
C ARG A 82 2.27 -12.46 -19.34
N LYS A 83 3.41 -11.94 -18.86
CA LYS A 83 4.56 -11.51 -19.69
C LYS A 83 4.27 -10.34 -20.65
N LEU A 84 3.14 -9.65 -20.47
CA LEU A 84 2.77 -8.44 -21.21
C LEU A 84 3.02 -7.13 -20.41
N GLY A 85 3.72 -7.23 -19.26
CA GLY A 85 3.99 -6.08 -18.39
C GLY A 85 2.77 -5.53 -17.62
N LEU A 86 1.64 -6.23 -17.63
CA LEU A 86 0.39 -5.75 -17.00
C LEU A 86 0.53 -5.56 -15.49
N ALA A 87 1.12 -6.52 -14.78
CA ALA A 87 1.34 -6.43 -13.34
C ALA A 87 2.17 -5.19 -12.97
N THR A 88 3.22 -4.89 -13.75
CA THR A 88 4.04 -3.69 -13.57
C THR A 88 3.22 -2.41 -13.79
N LYS A 89 2.38 -2.35 -14.82
CA LYS A 89 1.53 -1.18 -15.10
C LYS A 89 0.50 -0.95 -13.99
N LEU A 90 -0.18 -2.01 -13.55
CA LEU A 90 -1.13 -1.97 -12.43
C LEU A 90 -0.46 -1.46 -11.15
N MET A 91 0.68 -2.05 -10.77
CA MET A 91 1.43 -1.66 -9.59
C MET A 91 1.90 -0.20 -9.64
N LYS A 92 2.41 0.26 -10.78
CA LYS A 92 2.84 1.66 -10.94
C LYS A 92 1.66 2.63 -10.80
N ALA A 93 0.50 2.31 -11.37
CA ALA A 93 -0.68 3.16 -11.26
C ALA A 93 -1.15 3.30 -9.80
N ALA A 94 -1.23 2.20 -9.05
CA ALA A 94 -1.56 2.22 -7.63
C ALA A 94 -0.52 3.00 -6.80
N GLN A 95 0.78 2.75 -7.03
CA GLN A 95 1.88 3.44 -6.36
C GLN A 95 1.86 4.95 -6.59
N THR A 96 1.66 5.38 -7.84
CA THR A 96 1.53 6.81 -8.16
C THR A 96 0.35 7.43 -7.43
N ALA A 97 -0.79 6.73 -7.34
CA ALA A 97 -1.94 7.23 -6.59
C ALA A 97 -1.67 7.31 -5.07
N MET A 98 -0.99 6.32 -4.48
CA MET A 98 -0.56 6.35 -3.06
C MET A 98 0.32 7.56 -2.77
N GLU A 99 1.36 7.78 -3.59
CA GLU A 99 2.31 8.89 -3.42
C GLU A 99 1.63 10.25 -3.64
N GLN A 100 0.85 10.40 -4.70
CA GLN A 100 0.34 11.72 -5.12
C GLN A 100 -0.94 12.14 -4.40
N VAL A 101 -1.85 11.21 -4.09
CA VAL A 101 -3.15 11.53 -3.51
C VAL A 101 -3.10 11.45 -1.98
N PHE A 102 -2.36 10.49 -1.43
CA PHE A 102 -2.33 10.23 0.01
C PHE A 102 -1.02 10.64 0.67
N GLY A 103 -0.02 11.09 -0.10
CA GLY A 103 1.29 11.47 0.46
C GLY A 103 2.02 10.30 1.10
N ALA A 104 1.80 9.08 0.60
CA ALA A 104 2.49 7.91 1.11
C ALA A 104 4.01 8.07 1.02
N GLU A 105 4.73 7.67 2.06
CA GLU A 105 6.19 7.67 2.10
C GLU A 105 6.77 6.41 1.48
N TYR A 106 6.05 5.29 1.59
CA TYR A 106 6.40 4.02 0.96
C TYR A 106 5.17 3.17 0.67
N VAL A 107 5.41 2.03 0.04
CA VAL A 107 4.43 0.96 -0.15
C VAL A 107 4.99 -0.36 0.34
N SER A 108 4.16 -1.14 1.04
CA SER A 108 4.48 -2.48 1.55
C SER A 108 3.65 -3.57 0.88
N LEU A 109 4.15 -4.81 0.92
CA LEU A 109 3.43 -6.02 0.53
C LEU A 109 4.05 -7.26 1.16
N HIS A 110 3.29 -8.35 1.18
CA HIS A 110 3.79 -9.68 1.54
C HIS A 110 3.89 -10.59 0.32
N VAL A 111 4.96 -11.37 0.23
CA VAL A 111 5.13 -12.38 -0.81
C VAL A 111 5.68 -13.69 -0.25
N ARG A 112 5.10 -14.82 -0.67
CA ARG A 112 5.59 -16.18 -0.40
C ARG A 112 7.06 -16.34 -0.80
N LYS A 113 7.88 -16.93 0.06
CA LYS A 113 9.30 -17.20 -0.25
C LYS A 113 9.46 -18.06 -1.50
N SER A 114 8.55 -19.01 -1.72
CA SER A 114 8.55 -19.91 -2.88
C SER A 114 8.14 -19.22 -4.20
N ASN A 115 7.50 -18.05 -4.16
CA ASN A 115 6.98 -17.38 -5.35
C ASN A 115 8.06 -16.55 -6.07
N ARG A 116 8.99 -17.26 -6.73
CA ARG A 116 10.14 -16.65 -7.43
C ARG A 116 9.73 -15.65 -8.52
N ALA A 117 8.61 -15.88 -9.20
CA ALA A 117 8.13 -15.00 -10.25
C ALA A 117 7.67 -13.64 -9.70
N ALA A 118 6.88 -13.65 -8.61
CA ALA A 118 6.46 -12.42 -7.95
C ALA A 118 7.64 -11.73 -7.25
N PHE A 119 8.52 -12.50 -6.59
CA PHE A 119 9.73 -11.97 -5.97
C PHE A 119 10.58 -11.16 -6.97
N ASN A 120 10.90 -11.75 -8.14
CA ASN A 120 11.67 -11.07 -9.18
C ASN A 120 10.94 -9.85 -9.77
N LEU A 121 9.61 -9.89 -9.88
CA LEU A 121 8.82 -8.73 -10.29
C LEU A 121 8.99 -7.59 -9.27
N TYR A 122 8.89 -7.90 -7.98
CA TYR A 122 8.97 -6.89 -6.92
C TYR A 122 10.39 -6.34 -6.77
N THR A 123 11.42 -7.17 -6.72
CA THR A 123 12.82 -6.72 -6.58
C THR A 123 13.32 -6.05 -7.85
N GLU A 124 13.43 -6.81 -8.95
CA GLU A 124 14.18 -6.40 -10.14
C GLU A 124 13.43 -5.35 -10.96
N THR A 125 12.10 -5.47 -11.05
CA THR A 125 11.31 -4.58 -11.92
C THR A 125 10.77 -3.37 -11.17
N LEU A 126 10.32 -3.56 -9.94
CA LEU A 126 9.58 -2.55 -9.20
C LEU A 126 10.42 -1.86 -8.11
N GLY A 127 11.58 -2.40 -7.75
CA GLY A 127 12.53 -1.79 -6.81
C GLY A 127 12.15 -1.97 -5.34
N TYR A 128 11.39 -3.01 -5.00
CA TYR A 128 11.13 -3.37 -3.61
C TYR A 128 12.37 -4.02 -2.99
N LYS A 129 12.54 -3.81 -1.68
CA LYS A 129 13.56 -4.45 -0.87
C LYS A 129 12.88 -5.27 0.23
N ILE A 130 13.51 -6.38 0.63
CA ILE A 130 13.09 -7.13 1.80
C ILE A 130 13.32 -6.23 3.02
N HIS A 131 12.25 -5.99 3.78
CA HIS A 131 12.29 -5.30 5.05
C HIS A 131 12.40 -6.30 6.20
N ASP A 132 11.58 -7.36 6.17
CA ASP A 132 11.60 -8.42 7.19
C ASP A 132 11.15 -9.77 6.61
N VAL A 133 11.30 -10.83 7.40
CA VAL A 133 10.82 -12.18 7.13
C VAL A 133 9.83 -12.58 8.21
N GLU A 134 8.59 -12.83 7.79
CA GLU A 134 7.54 -13.25 8.70
C GLU A 134 7.36 -14.75 8.70
N ALA A 135 7.74 -15.38 9.82
CA ALA A 135 7.66 -16.83 9.98
C ALA A 135 6.20 -17.31 10.03
N LYS A 136 5.86 -18.37 9.28
CA LYS A 136 4.53 -18.99 9.25
C LYS A 136 3.40 -17.97 9.02
N TYR A 137 3.63 -17.04 8.10
CA TYR A 137 2.67 -15.99 7.78
C TYR A 137 1.40 -16.56 7.17
N TYR A 138 1.57 -17.42 6.15
CA TYR A 138 0.47 -18.03 5.40
C TYR A 138 -0.15 -19.22 6.15
N ALA A 139 -1.40 -19.56 5.80
CA ALA A 139 -2.18 -20.59 6.51
C ALA A 139 -1.59 -22.00 6.42
N ASP A 140 -0.86 -22.31 5.35
CA ASP A 140 -0.10 -23.54 5.17
C ASP A 140 1.24 -23.55 5.91
N GLY A 141 1.54 -22.49 6.67
CA GLY A 141 2.76 -22.34 7.44
C GLY A 141 3.95 -21.82 6.64
N GLU A 142 3.76 -21.44 5.37
CA GLU A 142 4.84 -20.81 4.61
C GLU A 142 5.20 -19.42 5.16
N ASP A 143 6.48 -19.10 5.18
CA ASP A 143 6.99 -17.77 5.51
C ASP A 143 6.69 -16.75 4.40
N ALA A 144 6.58 -15.49 4.79
CA ALA A 144 6.49 -14.36 3.85
C ALA A 144 7.72 -13.46 3.95
N TYR A 145 8.11 -12.85 2.83
CA TYR A 145 8.89 -11.62 2.84
C TYR A 145 7.93 -10.44 3.02
N ASP A 146 8.15 -9.62 4.06
CA ASP A 146 7.64 -8.23 4.11
C ASP A 146 8.56 -7.39 3.23
N MET A 147 8.03 -6.86 2.14
CA MET A 147 8.78 -6.08 1.17
C MET A 147 8.29 -4.65 1.14
N ARG A 148 9.23 -3.71 1.07
CA ARG A 148 8.93 -2.27 1.02
C ARG A 148 9.62 -1.58 -0.15
N LYS A 149 8.96 -0.57 -0.68
CA LYS A 149 9.53 0.38 -1.64
C LYS A 149 9.27 1.80 -1.16
N GLN A 150 10.35 2.51 -0.87
CA GLN A 150 10.33 3.93 -0.52
C GLN A 150 9.95 4.78 -1.74
N PHE A 151 9.05 5.73 -1.56
CA PHE A 151 8.77 6.79 -2.51
C PHE A 151 9.76 7.94 -2.31
N LYS A 152 9.93 8.81 -3.31
CA LYS A 152 10.92 9.88 -3.20
C LYS A 152 10.33 11.00 -2.35
N VAL A 153 11.03 11.38 -1.27
CA VAL A 153 10.70 12.59 -0.51
C VAL A 153 10.74 13.78 -1.46
N LYS A 154 9.60 14.47 -1.63
CA LYS A 154 9.59 15.77 -2.30
C LYS A 154 10.46 16.71 -1.46
N GLN A 155 11.57 17.19 -2.01
CA GLN A 155 12.30 18.30 -1.39
C GLN A 155 11.33 19.48 -1.30
N SER A 156 10.88 19.79 -0.09
CA SER A 156 10.12 21.00 0.17
C SER A 156 11.07 22.17 -0.02
N HIS A 157 11.03 22.80 -1.21
CA HIS A 157 11.59 24.13 -1.39
C HIS A 157 10.87 25.05 -0.41
N HIS A 158 11.49 25.27 0.75
CA HIS A 158 11.08 26.34 1.65
C HIS A 158 11.35 27.64 0.90
N HIS A 159 10.33 28.20 0.26
CA HIS A 159 10.35 29.60 -0.12
C HIS A 159 10.39 30.42 1.16
N HIS A 160 11.60 30.79 1.57
CA HIS A 160 11.81 31.88 2.51
C HIS A 160 11.26 33.15 1.86
N HIS A 161 10.02 33.50 2.20
CA HIS A 161 9.54 34.85 2.01
C HIS A 161 10.35 35.76 2.93
N HIS A 162 11.38 36.40 2.37
CA HIS A 162 12.05 37.53 3.00
C HIS A 162 11.05 38.68 3.13
N HIS A 163 10.38 38.79 4.28
CA HIS A 163 9.73 40.03 4.69
C HIS A 163 10.81 40.99 5.18
N HIS A 164 11.18 41.96 4.34
CA HIS A 164 11.82 43.19 4.78
C HIS A 164 10.75 44.07 5.44
N HIS A 165 10.77 44.14 6.77
CA HIS A 165 10.19 45.27 7.51
C HIS A 165 11.20 45.74 8.56
N GLY A 166 11.59 47.00 8.43
CA GLY A 166 12.49 47.66 9.36
C GLY A 166 11.78 48.18 10.61
N GLY A 167 12.59 48.39 11.64
CA GLY A 167 12.38 49.38 12.69
C GLY A 167 11.62 48.90 13.93
N GLY A 168 12.25 49.10 15.09
CA GLY A 168 11.53 49.32 16.36
C GLY A 168 11.97 48.46 17.54
N CYS A 169 12.74 49.06 18.45
CA CYS A 169 13.04 48.59 19.80
C CYS A 169 11.77 48.28 20.63
N CYS A 170 11.87 47.34 21.58
CA CYS A 170 11.55 47.53 23.01
C CYS A 170 11.72 46.21 23.78
N SER A 171 12.44 46.29 24.91
CA SER A 171 12.67 45.23 25.88
C SER A 171 11.42 44.91 26.71
N ALA A 172 11.21 43.65 27.08
CA ALA A 172 10.57 43.26 28.34
C ALA A 172 10.83 41.78 28.67
N ASP A 173 11.24 41.54 29.91
CA ASP A 173 11.51 40.26 30.56
C ASP A 173 10.29 39.32 30.64
N ALA A 174 10.52 38.02 30.46
CA ALA A 174 9.68 36.96 31.02
C ALA A 174 10.51 35.72 31.38
N ARG A 175 10.33 35.24 32.61
CA ARG A 175 11.10 34.23 33.34
C ARG A 175 10.86 32.79 32.81
N PRO A 176 11.78 31.84 33.05
CA PRO A 176 11.66 30.47 32.54
C PRO A 176 10.68 29.66 33.39
N VAL A 177 9.80 28.89 32.73
CA VAL A 177 8.97 27.86 33.37
C VAL A 177 9.58 26.50 33.10
N GLU A 178 9.71 25.73 34.18
CA GLU A 178 10.49 24.51 34.32
C GLU A 178 10.00 23.34 33.45
N ALA A 179 10.98 22.58 32.97
CA ALA A 179 10.81 21.33 32.25
C ALA A 179 10.41 20.20 33.21
N HIS A 180 9.19 19.70 33.09
CA HIS A 180 8.82 18.41 33.66
C HIS A 180 9.10 17.31 32.62
N GLN A 181 10.22 16.62 32.82
CA GLN A 181 10.47 15.29 32.29
C GLN A 181 9.39 14.34 32.83
N ASN A 182 8.57 13.76 31.96
CA ASN A 182 7.74 12.63 32.34
C ASN A 182 8.21 11.37 31.62
N GLN A 183 8.35 10.33 32.44
CA GLN A 183 9.14 9.15 32.20
C GLN A 183 8.50 8.23 31.17
N ASN A 184 9.40 7.66 30.38
CA ASN A 184 9.25 6.62 29.38
C ASN A 184 8.51 5.39 29.96
N GLN A 185 7.19 5.30 29.77
CA GLN A 185 6.47 4.03 29.87
C GLN A 185 6.30 3.49 28.45
N ARG A 186 7.14 2.50 28.10
CA ARG A 186 7.02 1.69 26.90
C ARG A 186 5.65 1.01 26.89
N GLN A 187 4.68 1.63 26.23
CA GLN A 187 3.44 0.97 25.87
C GLN A 187 3.76 -0.08 24.81
N LYS A 188 3.47 -1.34 25.15
CA LYS A 188 3.57 -2.45 24.21
C LYS A 188 2.66 -2.12 23.01
N PRO A 189 3.11 -2.33 21.76
CA PRO A 189 2.26 -2.07 20.61
C PRO A 189 0.99 -2.93 20.69
N ALA A 190 -0.13 -2.29 20.38
CA ALA A 190 -1.45 -2.92 20.30
C ALA A 190 -1.45 -4.05 19.24
N PRO A 191 -2.31 -5.07 19.40
CA PRO A 191 -2.28 -6.25 18.56
C PRO A 191 -2.64 -5.92 17.11
N ARG A 192 -1.69 -6.18 16.21
CA ARG A 192 -1.82 -6.37 14.76
C ARG A 192 -3.23 -6.86 14.39
N TRP A 193 -3.97 -6.12 13.54
CA TRP A 193 -5.29 -6.51 13.04
C TRP A 193 -5.32 -8.01 12.73
N ASN A 194 -5.96 -8.74 13.63
CA ASN A 194 -5.92 -10.18 13.66
C ASN A 194 -6.61 -10.75 12.42
N LYS A 195 -6.07 -11.90 11.97
CA LYS A 195 -6.58 -12.90 11.02
C LYS A 195 -8.08 -13.30 11.15
N LYS A 196 -8.86 -12.70 12.06
CA LYS A 196 -10.24 -13.05 12.40
C LYS A 196 -11.31 -12.73 11.34
N TRP A 197 -10.96 -12.05 10.24
CA TRP A 197 -11.95 -11.69 9.20
C TRP A 197 -11.66 -12.27 7.82
N VAL A 198 -10.50 -12.91 7.63
CA VAL A 198 -10.16 -13.65 6.41
C VAL A 198 -10.71 -15.08 6.51
N ASP A 199 -10.68 -15.67 7.71
CA ASP A 199 -11.37 -16.92 7.99
C ASP A 199 -12.74 -16.61 8.60
N GLY A 200 -13.79 -16.86 7.84
CA GLY A 200 -15.17 -16.84 8.32
C GLY A 200 -15.41 -18.00 9.28
N GLU A 201 -14.91 -17.89 10.51
CA GLU A 201 -15.28 -18.78 11.61
C GLU A 201 -16.71 -18.45 12.07
N ARG A 202 -17.60 -19.44 11.95
CA ARG A 202 -18.73 -19.61 12.86
C ARG A 202 -18.22 -20.15 14.18
#